data_AF-A0A944NWM4-F1
#
_entry.id   AF-A0A944NWM4-F1
#
_cell.length_a   1.000
_cell.length_b   1.000
_cell.length_c   1.000
_cell.angle_alpha   90.00
_cell.angle_beta   90.00
_cell.angle_gamma   90.00
#
_symmetry.space_group_name_H-M   'P 1'
#
loop_
_entity.id
_entity.type
_entity.pdbx_description
1 polymer ?
#
loop_
_entity_poly.entity_id
_entity_poly.type
_entity_poly.pdbx_seq_one_letter_code
_entity_poly.pdbx_strand_id
1 'polypeptide(L)'
;MAKTPISADSHITEPPNCYLNYIDPGFRDRAPHMKHDEEFGDVYVIDGFEKAIFMGLIAAAGKDPSQISYSGGKFDELHRGGWDPTYRLADQDRDGLCAEIIYPSIGLVLCNHPDFDYKRACMTAYNRWLQEYCAEAPDRLYGMAQLTMASVADG
;
A
#
# COMPACT_ATOMS: atom_id res chain seq x y z
N MET A 1 -26.23 2.16 16.65
CA MET A 1 -26.04 3.62 16.58
C MET A 1 -25.55 3.97 15.19
N ALA A 2 -25.89 5.13 14.64
CA ALA A 2 -25.27 5.60 13.41
C ALA A 2 -23.76 5.80 13.64
N LYS A 3 -22.92 5.22 12.79
CA LYS A 3 -21.48 5.47 12.80
C LYS A 3 -21.25 6.88 12.26
N THR A 4 -20.44 7.68 12.95
CA THR A 4 -20.24 9.10 12.63
C THR A 4 -18.80 9.48 12.27
N PRO A 5 -17.72 8.85 12.76
CA PRO A 5 -16.38 9.26 12.37
C PRO A 5 -15.98 8.68 11.01
N ILE A 6 -15.42 9.57 10.18
CA ILE A 6 -14.67 9.22 8.97
C ILE A 6 -13.19 9.28 9.33
N SER A 7 -12.44 8.21 9.09
CA SER A 7 -10.99 8.25 9.19
C SER A 7 -10.43 9.06 8.02
N ALA A 8 -9.82 10.21 8.30
CA ALA A 8 -9.22 11.05 7.28
C ALA A 8 -7.82 10.58 6.84
N ASP A 9 -7.24 9.62 7.57
CA ASP A 9 -5.92 9.10 7.32
C ASP A 9 -5.85 7.60 7.63
N SER A 10 -5.60 6.81 6.60
CA SER A 10 -5.60 5.37 6.65
C SER A 10 -4.73 4.83 5.53
N HIS A 11 -4.02 3.73 5.79
CA HIS A 11 -3.02 3.24 4.84
C HIS A 11 -3.27 1.79 4.44
N ILE A 12 -2.85 1.48 3.22
CA ILE A 12 -2.73 0.12 2.68
C ILE A 12 -1.34 -0.44 2.99
N THR A 13 -1.27 -1.73 3.29
CA THR A 13 -0.05 -2.53 3.23
C THR A 13 0.00 -3.22 1.87
N GLU A 14 0.64 -2.63 0.87
CA GLU A 14 0.51 -3.10 -0.52
C GLU A 14 0.84 -4.59 -0.66
N PRO A 15 -0.09 -5.43 -1.16
CA PRO A 15 0.16 -6.87 -1.26
C PRO A 15 1.17 -7.19 -2.38
N PRO A 16 1.74 -8.41 -2.41
CA PRO A 16 2.72 -8.81 -3.43
C PRO A 16 2.23 -8.61 -4.88
N ASN A 17 0.94 -8.75 -5.12
CA ASN A 17 0.33 -8.63 -6.45
C ASN A 17 -0.14 -7.21 -6.80
N CYS A 18 0.03 -6.23 -5.90
CA CYS A 18 -0.46 -4.85 -6.07
C CYS A 18 0.04 -4.19 -7.36
N TYR A 19 1.35 -4.29 -7.65
CA TYR A 19 1.94 -3.70 -8.85
C TYR A 19 2.03 -4.71 -9.99
N LEU A 20 2.51 -5.93 -9.71
CA LEU A 20 2.79 -6.97 -10.72
C LEU A 20 1.60 -7.27 -11.64
N ASN A 21 0.38 -7.25 -11.11
CA ASN A 21 -0.81 -7.59 -11.89
C ASN A 21 -1.23 -6.49 -12.87
N TYR A 22 -0.89 -5.22 -12.60
CA TYR A 22 -1.49 -4.07 -13.29
C TYR A 22 -0.48 -3.15 -13.98
N ILE A 23 0.82 -3.35 -13.72
CA ILE A 23 1.87 -2.54 -14.31
C ILE A 23 1.93 -2.72 -15.83
N ASP A 24 2.28 -1.64 -16.52
CA ASP A 24 2.47 -1.68 -17.96
C ASP A 24 3.49 -2.77 -18.35
N PRO A 25 3.22 -3.60 -19.38
CA PRO A 25 4.11 -4.67 -19.80
C PRO A 25 5.56 -4.27 -20.01
N GLY A 26 5.83 -3.04 -20.48
CA GLY A 26 7.18 -2.52 -20.70
C GLY A 26 8.00 -2.32 -19.42
N PHE A 27 7.36 -2.32 -18.24
CA PHE A 27 8.02 -2.17 -16.95
C PHE A 27 7.97 -3.43 -16.08
N ARG A 28 7.41 -4.55 -16.57
CA ARG A 28 7.24 -5.79 -15.78
C ARG A 28 8.53 -6.30 -15.14
N ASP A 29 9.63 -6.27 -15.87
CA ASP A 29 10.94 -6.75 -15.39
C ASP A 29 11.49 -5.92 -14.22
N ARG A 30 10.98 -4.70 -14.03
CA ARG A 30 11.39 -3.76 -12.99
C ARG A 30 10.27 -3.45 -12.00
N ALA A 31 9.14 -4.17 -12.06
CA ALA A 31 7.97 -3.86 -11.25
C ALA A 31 8.30 -3.95 -9.74
N PRO A 32 7.73 -3.05 -8.90
CA PRO A 32 7.81 -3.20 -7.47
C PRO A 32 7.25 -4.56 -7.04
N HIS A 33 8.01 -5.28 -6.22
CA HIS A 33 7.66 -6.63 -5.82
C HIS A 33 8.18 -6.96 -4.43
N MET A 34 7.56 -7.96 -3.82
CA MET A 34 8.01 -8.50 -2.55
C MET A 34 9.08 -9.57 -2.76
N LYS A 35 10.09 -9.60 -1.90
CA LYS A 35 11.13 -10.61 -1.84
C LYS A 35 11.31 -11.04 -0.38
N HIS A 36 11.65 -12.30 -0.17
CA HIS A 36 12.10 -12.78 1.13
C HIS A 36 13.60 -12.49 1.33
N ASP A 37 13.94 -11.92 2.49
CA ASP A 37 15.28 -11.69 2.99
C ASP A 37 15.51 -12.52 4.26
N GLU A 38 16.69 -13.14 4.38
CA GLU A 38 17.00 -14.06 5.48
C GLU A 38 17.08 -13.36 6.84
N GLU A 39 17.46 -12.09 6.88
CA GLU A 39 17.57 -11.30 8.12
C GLU A 39 16.29 -10.50 8.37
N PHE A 40 15.80 -9.81 7.34
CA PHE A 40 14.72 -8.82 7.48
C PHE A 40 13.31 -9.41 7.30
N GLY A 41 13.20 -10.64 6.82
CA GLY A 41 11.91 -11.25 6.47
C GLY A 41 11.43 -10.76 5.11
N ASP A 42 10.13 -10.54 4.95
CA ASP A 42 9.59 -10.04 3.69
C ASP A 42 9.86 -8.55 3.53
N VAL A 43 10.42 -8.21 2.38
CA VAL A 43 10.79 -6.84 2.01
C VAL A 43 10.19 -6.46 0.67
N TYR A 44 9.83 -5.20 0.51
CA TYR A 44 9.41 -4.64 -0.77
C TYR A 44 10.61 -4.05 -1.50
N VAL A 45 10.85 -4.52 -2.72
CA VAL A 45 11.91 -4.04 -3.60
C VAL A 45 11.29 -3.08 -4.61
N ILE A 46 11.88 -1.89 -4.72
CA ILE A 46 11.57 -0.91 -5.75
C ILE A 46 12.83 -0.75 -6.58
N ASP A 47 12.74 -1.05 -7.89
CA ASP A 47 13.86 -0.82 -8.79
C ASP A 47 14.33 0.65 -8.74
N GLY A 48 15.65 0.86 -8.81
CA GLY A 48 16.25 2.19 -8.70
C GLY A 48 16.49 2.69 -7.27
N PHE A 49 15.99 2.00 -6.23
CA PHE A 49 16.32 2.29 -4.83
C PHE A 49 17.29 1.26 -4.26
N GLU A 50 18.30 1.74 -3.50
CA GLU A 50 19.31 0.87 -2.88
C GLU A 50 18.76 0.04 -1.72
N LYS A 51 17.78 0.58 -0.99
CA LYS A 51 17.22 -0.06 0.21
C LYS A 51 15.81 -0.58 -0.09
N ALA A 52 15.60 -1.84 0.23
CA ALA A 52 14.27 -2.42 0.30
C ALA A 52 13.50 -1.87 1.50
N ILE A 53 12.18 -2.00 1.46
CA ILE A 53 11.28 -1.53 2.51
C ILE A 53 10.85 -2.73 3.35
N PHE A 54 11.13 -2.68 4.65
CA PHE A 54 10.88 -3.81 5.54
C PHE A 54 9.40 -3.88 5.94
N MET A 55 8.72 -4.96 5.55
CA MET A 55 7.27 -5.07 5.75
C MET A 55 6.89 -5.15 7.24
N GLY A 56 7.79 -5.65 8.08
CA GLY A 56 7.62 -5.67 9.54
C GLY A 56 7.40 -4.30 10.19
N LEU A 57 7.82 -3.21 9.52
CA LEU A 57 7.70 -1.84 10.04
C LEU A 57 6.52 -1.05 9.45
N ILE A 58 5.94 -1.48 8.33
CA ILE A 58 4.82 -0.79 7.68
C ILE A 58 3.49 -1.10 8.39
N ALA A 59 3.30 -2.33 8.88
CA ALA A 59 2.04 -2.77 9.47
C ALA A 59 2.20 -3.18 10.94
N ALA A 60 2.70 -2.25 11.76
CA ALA A 60 2.95 -2.46 13.19
C ALA A 60 1.82 -1.93 14.10
N ALA A 61 0.71 -1.44 13.55
CA ALA A 61 -0.42 -0.95 14.34
C ALA A 61 -0.94 -2.03 15.30
N GLY A 62 -1.12 -1.65 16.57
CA GLY A 62 -1.59 -2.55 17.62
C GLY A 62 -0.54 -3.52 18.19
N LYS A 63 0.69 -3.54 17.66
CA LYS A 63 1.80 -4.31 18.25
C LYS A 63 2.39 -3.58 19.45
N ASP A 64 2.84 -4.33 20.45
CA ASP A 64 3.63 -3.76 21.54
C ASP A 64 4.94 -3.19 20.96
N PRO A 65 5.36 -1.96 21.31
CA PRO A 65 6.57 -1.36 20.76
C PRO A 65 7.83 -2.21 20.94
N SER A 66 7.91 -3.02 22.02
CA SER A 66 9.04 -3.94 22.25
C SER A 66 9.10 -5.11 21.27
N GLN A 67 8.00 -5.39 20.55
CA GLN A 67 7.90 -6.44 19.54
C GLN A 67 8.09 -5.92 18.11
N ILE A 68 8.23 -4.60 17.92
CA ILE A 68 8.48 -4.00 16.61
C ILE A 68 9.96 -4.20 16.28
N SER A 69 10.24 -4.98 15.23
CA SER A 69 11.59 -5.30 14.80
C SER A 69 11.78 -5.02 13.31
N TYR A 70 13.02 -4.70 12.94
CA TYR A 70 13.48 -4.69 11.56
C TYR A 70 13.62 -6.11 10.99
N SER A 71 13.73 -7.12 11.85
CA SER A 71 14.01 -8.51 11.46
C SER A 71 12.77 -9.40 11.44
N GLY A 72 12.77 -10.37 10.51
CA GLY A 72 11.85 -11.50 10.46
C GLY A 72 10.37 -11.17 10.22
N GLY A 73 10.02 -9.95 9.81
CA GLY A 73 8.62 -9.59 9.57
C GLY A 73 8.10 -10.25 8.29
N LYS A 74 7.06 -11.09 8.38
CA LYS A 74 6.42 -11.71 7.21
C LYS A 74 5.11 -11.04 6.87
N PHE A 75 4.82 -10.93 5.58
CA PHE A 75 3.61 -10.26 5.09
C PHE A 75 2.32 -10.97 5.52
N ASP A 76 2.31 -12.29 5.49
CA ASP A 76 1.15 -13.11 5.87
C ASP A 76 0.82 -13.06 7.37
N GLU A 77 1.78 -12.66 8.20
CA GLU A 77 1.64 -12.42 9.64
C GLU A 77 1.19 -10.98 9.98
N LEU A 78 1.10 -10.08 8.99
CA LEU A 78 0.63 -8.70 9.21
C LEU A 78 -0.89 -8.65 9.43
N HIS A 79 -1.39 -7.50 9.92
CA HIS A 79 -2.82 -7.35 10.19
C HIS A 79 -3.64 -7.37 8.89
N ARG A 80 -4.43 -8.42 8.68
CA ARG A 80 -5.11 -8.73 7.40
C ARG A 80 -5.91 -7.56 6.79
N GLY A 81 -6.55 -6.74 7.63
CA GLY A 81 -7.26 -5.53 7.20
C GLY A 81 -6.39 -4.47 6.50
N GLY A 82 -5.06 -4.59 6.54
CA GLY A 82 -4.14 -3.71 5.83
C GLY A 82 -4.22 -3.83 4.30
N TRP A 83 -4.71 -4.94 3.76
CA TRP A 83 -4.77 -5.18 2.30
C TRP A 83 -5.96 -6.01 1.84
N ASP A 84 -6.73 -6.59 2.77
CA ASP A 84 -7.96 -7.31 2.48
C ASP A 84 -9.17 -6.44 2.87
N PRO A 85 -9.97 -5.98 1.90
CA PRO A 85 -11.09 -5.06 2.16
C PRO A 85 -12.18 -5.70 3.01
N THR A 86 -12.38 -7.02 2.94
CA THR A 86 -13.37 -7.71 3.77
C THR A 86 -13.01 -7.61 5.25
N TYR A 87 -11.73 -7.82 5.58
CA TYR A 87 -11.23 -7.68 6.95
C TYR A 87 -11.20 -6.21 7.40
N ARG A 88 -10.84 -5.28 6.50
CA ARG A 88 -10.88 -3.84 6.74
C ARG A 88 -12.27 -3.37 7.18
N LEU A 89 -13.33 -3.84 6.51
CA LEU A 89 -14.70 -3.44 6.83
C LEU A 89 -15.14 -3.94 8.21
N ALA A 90 -14.69 -5.13 8.60
CA ALA A 90 -14.90 -5.65 9.95
C ALA A 90 -14.14 -4.82 11.01
N ASP A 91 -12.92 -4.38 10.70
CA ASP A 91 -12.17 -3.45 11.57
C ASP A 91 -12.89 -2.10 11.71
N GLN A 92 -13.37 -1.51 10.61
CA GLN A 92 -14.20 -0.30 10.66
C GLN A 92 -15.47 -0.49 11.51
N ASP A 93 -16.11 -1.66 11.44
CA ASP A 93 -17.29 -1.99 12.24
C ASP A 93 -16.93 -2.04 13.74
N ARG A 94 -15.82 -2.68 14.08
CA ARG A 94 -15.30 -2.77 15.46
C ARG A 94 -14.93 -1.39 16.01
N ASP A 95 -14.29 -0.57 15.20
CA ASP A 95 -13.73 0.72 15.60
C ASP A 95 -14.78 1.85 15.51
N GLY A 96 -15.98 1.55 15.00
CA GLY A 96 -17.10 2.49 14.91
C GLY A 96 -17.00 3.50 13.76
N LEU A 97 -16.18 3.23 12.75
CA LEU A 97 -15.94 4.08 11.57
C LEU A 97 -17.03 3.91 10.52
N CYS A 98 -17.52 5.03 9.96
CA CYS A 98 -18.45 4.97 8.83
C CYS A 98 -17.74 4.90 7.48
N ALA A 99 -16.55 5.50 7.35
CA ALA A 99 -15.75 5.49 6.13
C ALA A 99 -14.28 5.82 6.41
N GLU A 100 -13.41 5.59 5.42
CA GLU A 100 -11.98 5.89 5.49
C GLU A 100 -11.45 6.46 4.18
N ILE A 101 -10.51 7.41 4.28
CA ILE A 101 -9.66 7.91 3.19
C ILE A 101 -8.36 7.09 3.17
N ILE A 102 -8.06 6.44 2.05
CA ILE A 102 -7.04 5.40 1.97
C ILE A 102 -5.84 5.86 1.14
N TYR A 103 -4.68 5.95 1.77
CA TYR A 103 -3.39 6.30 1.19
C TYR A 103 -2.52 5.05 0.97
N PRO A 104 -1.54 5.12 0.05
CA PRO A 104 -0.50 4.10 -0.09
C PRO A 104 0.47 4.09 1.10
N SER A 105 1.25 3.02 1.24
CA SER A 105 2.46 2.98 2.09
C SER A 105 3.72 2.88 1.22
N ILE A 106 3.84 1.84 0.40
CA ILE A 106 4.92 1.67 -0.59
C ILE A 106 4.88 2.80 -1.62
N GLY A 107 3.69 3.19 -2.06
CA GLY A 107 3.51 4.30 -2.99
C GLY A 107 4.05 5.64 -2.48
N LEU A 108 4.09 5.88 -1.17
CA LEU A 108 4.68 7.11 -0.60
C LEU A 108 6.20 7.16 -0.77
N VAL A 109 6.86 5.99 -0.66
CA VAL A 109 8.31 5.87 -0.88
C VAL A 109 8.62 6.06 -2.37
N LEU A 110 7.82 5.45 -3.24
CA LEU A 110 7.91 5.56 -4.70
C LEU A 110 7.81 7.02 -5.22
N CYS A 111 7.15 7.93 -4.49
CA CYS A 111 7.10 9.36 -4.84
C CYS A 111 8.49 9.99 -5.03
N ASN A 112 9.52 9.45 -4.36
CA ASN A 112 10.89 9.94 -4.45
C ASN A 112 11.68 9.39 -5.66
N HIS A 113 11.08 8.52 -6.48
CA HIS A 113 11.79 7.89 -7.59
C HIS A 113 12.20 8.92 -8.67
N PRO A 114 13.44 8.92 -9.20
CA PRO A 114 13.87 9.93 -10.16
C PRO A 114 13.33 9.71 -11.58
N ASP A 115 13.11 8.45 -11.98
CA ASP A 115 12.51 8.09 -13.26
C ASP A 115 10.99 8.33 -13.23
N PHE A 116 10.53 9.35 -13.97
CA PHE A 116 9.13 9.76 -14.01
C PHE A 116 8.25 8.77 -14.77
N ASP A 117 8.75 8.10 -15.81
CA ASP A 117 7.97 7.16 -16.60
C ASP A 117 7.75 5.86 -15.80
N TYR A 118 8.79 5.36 -15.14
CA TYR A 118 8.66 4.26 -14.19
C TYR A 118 7.72 4.60 -13.03
N LYS A 119 7.86 5.79 -12.43
CA LYS A 119 6.97 6.28 -11.37
C LYS A 119 5.52 6.32 -11.84
N ARG A 120 5.26 6.85 -13.05
CA ARG A 120 3.91 6.90 -13.65
C ARG A 120 3.34 5.50 -13.85
N ALA A 121 4.14 4.56 -14.36
CA ALA A 121 3.73 3.17 -14.56
C ALA A 121 3.34 2.50 -13.23
N CYS A 122 4.15 2.67 -12.19
CA CYS A 122 3.90 2.11 -10.86
C CYS A 122 2.66 2.73 -10.19
N MET A 123 2.51 4.06 -10.23
CA MET A 123 1.33 4.75 -9.70
C MET A 123 0.04 4.35 -10.44
N THR A 124 0.13 4.18 -11.76
CA THR A 124 -1.00 3.67 -12.57
C THR A 124 -1.39 2.26 -12.16
N ALA A 125 -0.40 1.38 -11.92
CA ALA A 125 -0.64 0.02 -11.44
C ALA A 125 -1.34 0.03 -10.07
N TYR A 126 -0.81 0.81 -9.13
CA TYR A 126 -1.42 0.98 -7.80
C TYR A 126 -2.85 1.49 -7.89
N ASN A 127 -3.13 2.51 -8.72
CA ASN A 127 -4.47 3.07 -8.86
C ASN A 127 -5.48 2.04 -9.41
N ARG A 128 -5.07 1.17 -10.33
CA ARG A 128 -5.91 0.07 -10.84
C ARG A 128 -6.23 -0.93 -9.74
N TRP A 129 -5.23 -1.34 -8.97
CA TRP A 129 -5.44 -2.21 -7.81
C TRP A 129 -6.33 -1.56 -6.75
N LEU A 130 -6.09 -0.28 -6.42
CA LEU A 130 -6.85 0.47 -5.42
C LEU A 130 -8.32 0.62 -5.83
N GLN A 131 -8.60 0.78 -7.13
CA GLN A 131 -9.96 0.80 -7.65
C GLN A 131 -10.71 -0.50 -7.33
N GLU A 132 -10.08 -1.66 -7.53
CA GLU A 132 -10.67 -2.95 -7.18
C GLU A 132 -10.85 -3.11 -5.68
N TYR A 133 -9.85 -2.70 -4.89
CA TYR A 133 -9.95 -2.70 -3.42
C TYR A 133 -11.14 -1.87 -2.92
N CYS A 134 -11.32 -0.65 -3.43
CA CYS A 134 -12.41 0.24 -3.03
C CYS A 134 -13.79 -0.21 -3.57
N ALA A 135 -13.83 -0.99 -4.66
CA ALA A 135 -15.08 -1.46 -5.25
C ALA A 135 -15.86 -2.43 -4.32
N GLU A 136 -15.20 -3.04 -3.35
CA GLU A 136 -15.83 -3.90 -2.34
C GLU A 136 -16.77 -3.14 -1.39
N ALA A 137 -16.53 -1.85 -1.18
CA ALA A 137 -17.43 -0.98 -0.39
C ALA A 137 -17.28 0.49 -0.82
N PRO A 138 -17.85 0.88 -1.98
CA PRO A 138 -17.65 2.19 -2.59
C PRO A 138 -18.27 3.34 -1.78
N ASP A 139 -19.12 3.04 -0.80
CA ASP A 139 -19.71 3.98 0.15
C ASP A 139 -18.88 4.16 1.43
N ARG A 140 -17.86 3.32 1.66
CA ARG A 140 -17.04 3.30 2.88
C ARG A 140 -15.53 3.44 2.64
N LEU A 141 -15.04 3.02 1.48
CA LEU A 141 -13.61 3.01 1.15
C LEU A 141 -13.32 4.03 0.04
N TYR A 142 -12.61 5.10 0.39
CA TYR A 142 -12.28 6.18 -0.53
C TYR A 142 -10.78 6.22 -0.78
N GLY A 143 -10.35 5.68 -1.92
CA GLY A 143 -8.95 5.61 -2.31
C GLY A 143 -8.38 6.95 -2.78
N MET A 144 -7.22 7.32 -2.27
CA MET A 144 -6.44 8.47 -2.74
C MET A 144 -5.51 8.05 -3.87
N ALA A 145 -5.92 8.35 -5.10
CA ALA A 145 -5.15 8.04 -6.29
C ALA A 145 -3.79 8.74 -6.28
N GLN A 146 -2.75 8.01 -6.67
CA GLN A 146 -1.42 8.56 -6.85
C GLN A 146 -1.29 9.16 -8.25
N LEU A 147 -0.72 10.36 -8.32
CA LEU A 147 -0.42 11.04 -9.57
C LEU A 147 1.03 11.52 -9.55
N THR A 148 1.65 11.54 -10.72
CA THR A 148 2.97 12.14 -10.93
C THR A 148 2.88 13.18 -12.04
N MET A 149 3.51 14.33 -11.82
CA MET A 149 3.62 15.40 -12.80
C MET A 149 5.11 15.58 -13.13
N ALA A 150 5.49 15.28 -14.37
CA ALA A 150 6.87 15.51 -14.82
C ALA A 150 7.11 16.99 -15.14
N SER A 151 6.06 17.71 -15.54
CA SER A 151 6.07 19.14 -15.80
C SER A 151 4.72 19.78 -15.50
N VAL A 152 4.68 21.11 -15.42
CA VAL A 152 3.42 21.89 -15.31
C VAL A 152 2.51 21.64 -16.51
N ALA A 153 3.05 21.34 -17.69
CA ALA A 153 2.26 21.10 -18.89
C ALA A 153 1.52 19.75 -18.86
N ASP A 154 1.87 18.85 -17.94
CA ASP A 154 1.25 17.53 -17.80
C ASP A 154 0.01 17.52 -16.88
N GLY A 155 -0.35 18.65 -16.25
CA GLY A 155 -1.48 18.79 -15.32
C GLY A 155 -2.46 19.88 -15.73
#